data_AF-A0A1Q5T2I5-F1
#
_entry.id   AF-A0A1Q5T2I5-F1
#
_cell.length_a   1.000
_cell.length_b   1.000
_cell.length_c   1.000
_cell.angle_alpha   90.00
_cell.angle_beta   90.00
_cell.angle_gamma   90.00
#
_symmetry.space_group_name_H-M   'P 1'
#
loop_
_entity.id
_entity.type
_entity.pdbx_description
1 polymer ?
#
loop_
_entity_poly.entity_id
_entity_poly.type
_entity_poly.pdbx_seq_one_letter_code
_entity_poly.pdbx_strand_id
1 'polypeptide(L)'
;MVGGEEILDTVVLREKTAAIDAAKYRSSKHAASTAYFYCESDRLDELNGLYILSSLIKQLCEYLRAKYRRCPDNVVDALNHFFGKKRIVPDFDDLKEIFIQLFHLIPDTVYIIDGLDALSPEQSKDLFELFRSLFCGSGSSPESRLLVFSREQLPGYTGIPLFMAGVCQISTTSNVMPDLQTYIDTSVTDKLMSRRLTDDLALLDEVKRVLLEESSGM
;
A
#
# COMPACT_ATOMS: atom_id res chain seq x y z
N MET A 1 13.37 -12.90 23.86
CA MET A 1 12.24 -13.01 22.92
C MET A 1 11.70 -11.61 22.59
N VAL A 2 12.45 -10.81 21.82
CA VAL A 2 12.03 -9.43 21.39
C VAL A 2 12.55 -9.11 19.96
N GLY A 3 13.05 -10.10 19.20
CA GLY A 3 13.78 -9.83 17.95
C GLY A 3 13.05 -10.16 16.65
N GLY A 4 11.86 -10.76 16.70
CA GLY A 4 11.15 -11.25 15.51
C GLY A 4 10.30 -10.19 14.80
N GLU A 5 9.64 -9.30 15.55
CA GLU A 5 8.76 -8.26 14.99
C GLU A 5 9.56 -7.18 14.21
N GLU A 6 10.70 -6.75 14.75
CA GLU A 6 11.54 -5.70 14.14
C GLU A 6 12.10 -6.10 12.75
N ILE A 7 12.29 -7.41 12.53
CA ILE A 7 12.82 -7.96 11.28
C ILE A 7 11.73 -8.00 10.20
N LEU A 8 10.50 -8.40 10.55
CA LEU A 8 9.37 -8.40 9.61
C LEU A 8 9.00 -7.00 9.16
N ASP A 9 8.96 -6.06 10.10
CA ASP A 9 8.69 -4.66 9.79
C ASP A 9 9.72 -4.14 8.79
N THR A 10 10.99 -4.47 8.94
CA THR A 10 12.04 -4.00 8.04
C THR A 10 11.92 -4.55 6.61
N VAL A 11 11.55 -5.83 6.45
CA VAL A 11 11.38 -6.46 5.11
C VAL A 11 10.13 -5.93 4.42
N VAL A 12 9.01 -5.89 5.14
CA VAL A 12 7.74 -5.36 4.65
C VAL A 12 7.86 -3.87 4.33
N LEU A 13 8.53 -3.07 5.17
CA LEU A 13 8.82 -1.65 4.89
C LEU A 13 9.69 -1.45 3.64
N ARG A 14 10.63 -2.36 3.36
CA ARG A 14 11.45 -2.30 2.13
C ARG A 14 10.65 -2.58 0.87
N GLU A 15 9.75 -3.56 0.88
CA GLU A 15 8.87 -3.84 -0.26
C GLU A 15 7.86 -2.71 -0.49
N LYS A 16 7.27 -2.20 0.59
CA LYS A 16 6.38 -1.02 0.63
C LYS A 16 7.01 0.17 -0.08
N THR A 17 8.23 0.52 0.32
CA THR A 17 8.96 1.68 -0.20
C THR A 17 9.40 1.46 -1.64
N ALA A 18 9.84 0.25 -1.99
CA ALA A 18 10.28 -0.09 -3.34
C ALA A 18 9.16 0.01 -4.39
N ALA A 19 7.93 -0.40 -4.06
CA ALA A 19 6.79 -0.28 -4.98
C ALA A 19 6.44 1.19 -5.28
N ILE A 20 6.42 2.03 -4.25
CA ILE A 20 6.21 3.47 -4.40
C ILE A 20 7.34 4.09 -5.21
N ASP A 21 8.59 3.79 -4.87
CA ASP A 21 9.75 4.36 -5.54
C ASP A 21 9.80 3.93 -7.01
N ALA A 22 9.44 2.69 -7.32
CA ALA A 22 9.31 2.21 -8.69
C ALA A 22 8.19 2.92 -9.46
N ALA A 23 7.03 3.13 -8.82
CA ALA A 23 5.91 3.86 -9.40
C ALA A 23 6.26 5.33 -9.66
N LYS A 24 6.85 6.01 -8.67
CA LYS A 24 7.34 7.39 -8.78
C LYS A 24 8.45 7.53 -9.83
N TYR A 25 9.38 6.58 -9.89
CA TYR A 25 10.46 6.59 -10.88
C TYR A 25 9.92 6.41 -12.31
N ARG A 26 8.95 5.50 -12.53
CA ARG A 26 8.27 5.40 -13.83
C ARG A 26 7.45 6.65 -14.15
N SER A 27 6.81 7.26 -13.15
CA SER A 27 6.10 8.53 -13.26
C SER A 27 7.02 9.72 -13.63
N SER A 28 8.28 9.69 -13.23
CA SER A 28 9.25 10.72 -13.67
C SER A 28 9.54 10.63 -15.18
N LYS A 29 9.34 9.45 -15.80
CA LYS A 29 9.51 9.22 -17.24
C LYS A 29 8.21 9.38 -18.04
N HIS A 30 7.06 9.13 -17.43
CA HIS A 30 5.73 9.27 -18.00
C HIS A 30 4.87 10.03 -17.00
N ALA A 31 4.22 11.13 -17.38
CA ALA A 31 3.53 12.09 -16.50
C ALA A 31 2.41 11.54 -15.57
N ALA A 32 2.28 10.23 -15.39
CA ALA A 32 1.38 9.50 -14.49
C ALA A 32 1.47 9.99 -13.04
N SER A 33 0.36 9.98 -12.32
CA SER A 33 0.33 10.32 -10.89
C SER A 33 0.42 9.04 -10.03
N THR A 34 0.83 9.18 -8.76
CA THR A 34 0.88 8.04 -7.82
C THR A 34 0.24 8.47 -6.50
N ALA A 35 -0.72 7.68 -6.03
CA ALA A 35 -1.36 7.86 -4.72
C ALA A 35 -1.26 6.54 -3.95
N TYR A 36 -1.01 6.61 -2.64
CA TYR A 36 -0.75 5.41 -1.85
C TYR A 36 -1.31 5.47 -0.43
N PHE A 37 -1.59 4.30 0.15
CA PHE A 37 -1.96 4.19 1.56
C PHE A 37 -1.41 2.90 2.16
N TYR A 38 -0.91 3.00 3.40
CA TYR A 38 -0.43 1.86 4.18
C TYR A 38 -1.35 1.69 5.38
N CYS A 39 -2.03 0.56 5.47
CA CYS A 39 -2.77 0.17 6.66
C CYS A 39 -1.75 -0.24 7.73
N GLU A 40 -1.53 0.62 8.72
CA GLU A 40 -0.68 0.33 9.87
C GLU A 40 -1.55 -0.27 11.01
N SER A 41 -1.22 -1.47 11.45
CA SER A 41 -2.00 -2.21 12.46
C SER A 41 -1.96 -1.60 13.86
N ASP A 42 -0.99 -0.74 14.14
CA ASP A 42 -0.86 0.04 15.38
C ASP A 42 -1.76 1.28 15.41
N ARG A 43 -2.40 1.64 14.28
CA ARG A 43 -3.33 2.79 14.16
C ARG A 43 -4.75 2.36 13.84
N LEU A 44 -5.36 1.64 14.79
CA LEU A 44 -6.71 1.08 14.64
C LEU A 44 -7.79 2.13 14.29
N ASP A 45 -7.61 3.39 14.69
CA ASP A 45 -8.51 4.49 14.37
C ASP A 45 -8.41 4.95 12.92
N GLU A 46 -7.29 4.69 12.25
CA GLU A 46 -7.05 4.98 10.83
C GLU A 46 -7.39 3.80 9.91
N LEU A 47 -7.65 2.60 10.47
CA LEU A 47 -8.04 1.40 9.73
C LEU A 47 -9.53 1.43 9.32
N ASN A 48 -9.95 2.41 8.54
CA ASN A 48 -11.28 2.41 7.94
C ASN A 48 -11.30 3.12 6.57
N GLY A 49 -12.35 2.85 5.79
CA GLY A 49 -12.50 3.41 4.45
C GLY A 49 -12.46 4.93 4.38
N LEU A 50 -12.91 5.65 5.42
CA LEU A 50 -12.89 7.12 5.44
C LEU A 50 -11.46 7.67 5.43
N TYR A 51 -10.57 7.09 6.23
CA TYR A 51 -9.17 7.51 6.31
C TYR A 51 -8.42 7.19 5.02
N ILE A 52 -8.63 5.99 4.47
CA ILE A 52 -8.04 5.58 3.19
C ILE A 52 -8.43 6.57 2.09
N LEU A 53 -9.74 6.82 1.91
CA LEU A 53 -10.22 7.76 0.90
C LEU A 53 -9.72 9.18 1.14
N SER A 54 -9.79 9.66 2.38
CA SER A 54 -9.29 10.99 2.73
C SER A 54 -7.81 11.17 2.39
N SER A 55 -6.99 10.15 2.64
CA SER A 55 -5.55 10.18 2.32
C SER A 55 -5.30 10.21 0.81
N LEU A 56 -6.00 9.36 0.06
CA LEU A 56 -5.88 9.32 -1.41
C LEU A 56 -6.34 10.66 -2.01
N ILE A 57 -7.48 11.20 -1.56
CA ILE A 57 -8.00 12.52 -2.00
C ILE A 57 -6.95 13.60 -1.78
N LYS A 58 -6.33 13.66 -0.59
CA LYS A 58 -5.28 14.65 -0.28
C LYS A 58 -4.12 14.57 -1.27
N GLN A 59 -3.60 13.37 -1.54
CA GLN A 59 -2.48 13.17 -2.47
C GLN A 59 -2.83 13.57 -3.91
N LEU A 60 -4.04 13.23 -4.39
CA LEU A 60 -4.53 13.64 -5.70
C LEU A 60 -4.66 15.17 -5.81
N CYS A 61 -5.13 15.83 -4.75
CA CYS A 61 -5.23 17.29 -4.70
C CYS A 61 -3.86 17.98 -4.70
N GLU A 62 -2.89 17.42 -3.97
CA GLU A 62 -1.51 17.90 -3.99
C GLU A 62 -0.90 17.79 -5.40
N TYR A 63 -1.15 16.67 -6.08
CA TYR A 63 -0.74 16.48 -7.47
C TYR A 63 -1.36 17.54 -8.39
N LEU A 64 -2.67 17.79 -8.31
CA LEU A 64 -3.35 18.81 -9.11
C LEU A 64 -2.79 20.21 -8.86
N ARG A 65 -2.54 20.56 -7.58
CA ARG A 65 -1.94 21.84 -7.20
C ARG A 65 -0.56 22.01 -7.83
N ALA A 66 0.25 20.95 -7.85
CA ALA A 66 1.59 20.98 -8.42
C ALA A 66 1.59 21.09 -9.96
N LYS A 67 0.72 20.35 -10.65
CA LYS A 67 0.74 20.24 -12.12
C LYS A 67 -0.14 21.25 -12.87
N TYR A 68 -1.38 21.44 -12.44
CA TYR A 68 -2.39 22.09 -13.29
C TYR A 68 -2.73 23.52 -12.87
N ARG A 69 -2.22 24.02 -11.73
CA ARG A 69 -2.48 25.36 -11.14
C ARG A 69 -3.96 25.75 -10.94
N ARG A 70 -4.92 24.99 -11.47
CA ARG A 70 -6.37 25.13 -11.26
C ARG A 70 -7.01 23.75 -11.14
N CYS A 71 -7.68 23.55 -10.02
CA CYS A 71 -8.57 22.43 -9.78
C CYS A 71 -9.99 22.86 -10.20
N PRO A 72 -10.83 21.98 -10.76
CA PRO A 72 -12.20 22.34 -11.13
C PRO A 72 -12.97 22.93 -9.94
N ASP A 73 -13.77 23.96 -10.18
CA ASP A 73 -14.43 24.73 -9.10
C ASP A 73 -15.29 23.84 -8.20
N ASN A 74 -15.98 22.86 -8.77
CA ASN A 74 -16.77 21.87 -8.02
C ASN A 74 -15.94 21.03 -7.04
N VAL A 75 -14.72 20.66 -7.43
CA VAL A 75 -13.80 19.91 -6.56
C VAL A 75 -13.21 20.84 -5.50
N VAL A 76 -12.88 22.09 -5.86
CA VAL A 76 -12.40 23.10 -4.90
C VAL A 76 -13.45 23.40 -3.84
N ASP A 77 -14.72 23.53 -4.23
CA ASP A 77 -15.82 23.79 -3.31
C ASP A 77 -16.05 22.63 -2.36
N ALA A 78 -16.07 21.39 -2.86
CA ALA A 78 -16.16 20.20 -2.02
C ALA A 78 -14.97 20.08 -1.06
N LEU A 79 -13.74 20.30 -1.55
CA LEU A 79 -12.55 20.27 -0.71
C LEU A 79 -12.56 21.35 0.37
N ASN A 80 -13.01 22.56 0.03
CA ASN A 80 -13.15 23.65 1.00
C ASN A 80 -14.25 23.35 2.03
N HIS A 81 -15.31 22.67 1.63
CA HIS A 81 -16.41 22.27 2.50
C HIS A 81 -15.97 21.26 3.57
N PHE A 82 -15.22 20.22 3.18
CA PHE A 82 -14.84 19.13 4.09
C PHE A 82 -13.47 19.30 4.73
N PHE A 83 -12.51 19.94 4.06
CA PHE A 83 -11.12 20.08 4.52
C PHE A 83 -10.72 21.54 4.83
N GLY A 84 -11.59 22.51 4.58
CA GLY A 84 -11.35 23.95 4.79
C GLY A 84 -11.41 24.39 6.26
N LYS A 85 -11.60 25.70 6.51
CA LYS A 85 -11.56 26.29 7.87
C LYS A 85 -12.86 26.13 8.67
N LYS A 86 -14.00 25.91 8.00
CA LYS A 86 -15.32 25.65 8.62
C LYS A 86 -15.77 24.26 8.19
N ARG A 87 -15.24 23.24 8.85
CA ARG A 87 -15.39 21.84 8.43
C ARG A 87 -16.72 21.27 8.89
N ILE A 88 -17.45 20.69 7.95
CA ILE A 88 -18.38 19.59 8.26
C ILE A 88 -17.56 18.31 8.15
N VAL A 89 -17.76 17.38 9.08
CA VAL A 89 -17.09 16.07 9.03
C VAL A 89 -17.71 15.29 7.87
N PRO A 90 -16.96 14.96 6.80
CA PRO A 90 -17.50 14.21 5.69
C PRO A 90 -17.86 12.79 6.13
N ASP A 91 -18.96 12.27 5.62
CA ASP A 91 -19.24 10.84 5.68
C ASP A 91 -18.58 10.07 4.52
N PHE A 92 -18.87 8.79 4.41
CA PHE A 92 -18.25 7.95 3.39
C PHE A 92 -18.72 8.29 1.98
N ASP A 93 -20.01 8.60 1.82
CA ASP A 93 -20.59 8.93 0.53
C ASP A 93 -20.07 10.28 0.03
N ASP A 94 -19.92 11.26 0.92
CA ASP A 94 -19.27 12.54 0.63
C ASP A 94 -17.85 12.34 0.05
N LEU A 95 -17.01 11.53 0.73
CA LEU A 95 -15.64 11.26 0.29
C LEU A 95 -15.61 10.44 -1.01
N LYS A 96 -16.51 9.49 -1.14
CA LYS A 96 -16.66 8.66 -2.34
C LYS A 96 -16.96 9.51 -3.57
N GLU A 97 -17.89 10.44 -3.49
CA GLU A 97 -18.22 11.33 -4.60
C GLU A 97 -17.01 12.18 -5.04
N ILE A 98 -16.29 12.74 -4.07
CA ILE A 98 -15.06 13.53 -4.34
C ILE A 98 -13.99 12.65 -4.98
N PHE A 99 -13.78 11.45 -4.44
CA PHE A 99 -12.78 10.52 -4.96
C PHE A 99 -13.09 10.11 -6.40
N ILE A 100 -14.35 9.80 -6.72
CA ILE A 100 -14.78 9.47 -8.08
C ILE A 100 -14.48 10.63 -9.03
N GLN A 101 -14.77 11.88 -8.65
CA GLN A 101 -14.48 13.05 -9.49
C GLN A 101 -12.97 13.19 -9.74
N LEU A 102 -12.15 13.06 -8.69
CA LEU A 102 -10.69 13.14 -8.81
C LEU A 102 -10.10 11.99 -9.64
N PHE A 103 -10.64 10.78 -9.50
CA PHE A 103 -10.23 9.59 -10.25
C PHE A 103 -10.37 9.80 -11.76
N HIS A 104 -11.48 10.39 -12.21
CA HIS A 104 -11.71 10.67 -13.63
C HIS A 104 -10.94 11.91 -14.11
N LEU A 105 -10.70 12.88 -13.23
CA LEU A 105 -9.96 14.10 -13.57
C LEU A 105 -8.46 13.85 -13.75
N ILE A 106 -7.91 12.85 -13.05
CA ILE A 106 -6.48 12.51 -13.06
C ILE A 106 -6.31 11.09 -13.63
N PRO A 107 -6.50 10.90 -14.95
CA PRO A 107 -6.26 9.62 -15.59
C PRO A 107 -4.78 9.22 -15.49
N ASP A 108 -4.50 7.94 -15.73
CA ASP A 108 -3.17 7.33 -15.59
C ASP A 108 -2.58 7.50 -14.18
N THR A 109 -3.41 7.29 -13.14
CA THR A 109 -2.94 7.26 -11.76
C THR A 109 -2.70 5.81 -11.31
N VAL A 110 -1.54 5.58 -10.68
CA VAL A 110 -1.22 4.34 -9.98
C VAL A 110 -1.61 4.48 -8.51
N TYR A 111 -2.58 3.70 -8.08
CA TYR A 111 -3.05 3.60 -6.71
C TYR A 111 -2.38 2.40 -6.04
N ILE A 112 -1.70 2.61 -4.91
CA ILE A 112 -1.01 1.55 -4.16
C ILE A 112 -1.63 1.46 -2.77
N ILE A 113 -2.19 0.31 -2.41
CA ILE A 113 -2.75 0.10 -1.08
C ILE A 113 -2.15 -1.15 -0.47
N ASP A 114 -1.64 -1.02 0.75
CA ASP A 114 -1.06 -2.14 1.49
C ASP A 114 -1.83 -2.40 2.79
N GLY A 115 -1.96 -3.67 3.15
CA GLY A 115 -2.57 -4.14 4.39
C GLY A 115 -4.09 -4.03 4.39
N LEU A 116 -4.74 -4.15 3.23
CA LEU A 116 -6.22 -4.18 3.16
C LEU A 116 -6.83 -5.34 3.96
N ASP A 117 -6.06 -6.39 4.24
CA ASP A 117 -6.44 -7.49 5.11
C ASP A 117 -6.66 -7.11 6.57
N ALA A 118 -6.10 -5.97 7.02
CA ALA A 118 -6.23 -5.49 8.40
C ALA A 118 -7.57 -4.78 8.69
N LEU A 119 -8.37 -4.47 7.66
CA LEU A 119 -9.67 -3.80 7.84
C LEU A 119 -10.70 -4.72 8.48
N SER A 120 -11.69 -4.17 9.18
CA SER A 120 -12.86 -4.96 9.58
C SER A 120 -13.79 -5.19 8.38
N PRO A 121 -14.54 -6.31 8.33
CA PRO A 121 -15.51 -6.57 7.25
C PRO A 121 -16.56 -5.46 7.07
N GLU A 122 -16.97 -4.82 8.17
CA GLU A 122 -17.94 -3.73 8.18
C GLU A 122 -17.35 -2.46 7.56
N GLN A 123 -16.07 -2.20 7.80
CA GLN A 123 -15.36 -1.01 7.33
C GLN A 123 -14.81 -1.15 5.90
N SER A 124 -14.65 -2.38 5.43
CA SER A 124 -14.05 -2.67 4.13
C SER A 124 -15.08 -2.74 2.99
N LYS A 125 -16.34 -3.09 3.28
CA LYS A 125 -17.37 -3.37 2.27
C LYS A 125 -17.55 -2.23 1.28
N ASP A 126 -17.85 -1.02 1.76
CA ASP A 126 -18.18 0.11 0.89
C ASP A 126 -16.96 0.58 0.09
N LEU A 127 -15.76 0.50 0.70
CA LEU A 127 -14.49 0.77 0.03
C LEU A 127 -14.23 -0.22 -1.10
N PHE A 128 -14.47 -1.50 -0.85
CA PHE A 128 -14.27 -2.57 -1.81
C PHE A 128 -15.26 -2.49 -2.97
N GLU A 129 -16.53 -2.19 -2.69
CA GLU A 129 -17.53 -1.93 -3.73
C GLU A 129 -17.13 -0.72 -4.59
N LEU A 130 -16.62 0.35 -3.97
CA LEU A 130 -16.12 1.52 -4.69
C LEU A 130 -14.95 1.16 -5.62
N PHE A 131 -13.90 0.51 -5.12
CA PHE A 131 -12.76 0.12 -5.97
C PHE A 131 -13.18 -0.82 -7.10
N ARG A 132 -14.02 -1.81 -6.82
CA ARG A 132 -14.56 -2.69 -7.86
C ARG A 132 -15.31 -1.91 -8.94
N SER A 133 -16.11 -0.91 -8.56
CA SER A 133 -16.85 -0.08 -9.51
C SER A 133 -15.94 0.75 -10.41
N LEU A 134 -14.83 1.27 -9.86
CA LEU A 134 -13.89 2.15 -10.57
C LEU A 134 -12.91 1.39 -11.47
N PHE A 135 -12.48 0.19 -11.07
CA PHE A 135 -11.41 -0.54 -11.77
C PHE A 135 -11.93 -1.74 -12.57
N CYS A 136 -13.12 -2.28 -12.26
CA CYS A 136 -13.72 -3.40 -12.99
C CYS A 136 -15.01 -3.03 -13.73
N GLY A 137 -15.55 -1.82 -13.54
CA GLY A 137 -16.79 -1.37 -14.15
C GLY A 137 -16.65 -0.86 -15.58
N SER A 138 -17.80 -0.64 -16.25
CA SER A 138 -17.88 -0.04 -17.60
C SER A 138 -17.42 1.42 -17.65
N GLY A 139 -17.34 2.10 -16.50
CA GLY A 139 -16.79 3.45 -16.34
C GLY A 139 -15.31 3.48 -15.94
N SER A 140 -14.60 2.34 -16.03
CA SER A 140 -13.19 2.30 -15.65
C SER A 140 -12.32 3.16 -16.57
N SER A 141 -11.39 3.90 -15.97
CA SER A 141 -10.33 4.58 -16.72
C SER A 141 -9.25 3.54 -17.03
N PRO A 142 -9.05 3.15 -18.31
CA PRO A 142 -8.17 2.04 -18.66
C PRO A 142 -6.69 2.31 -18.32
N GLU A 143 -6.33 3.57 -18.07
CA GLU A 143 -4.95 3.97 -17.73
C GLU A 143 -4.69 3.91 -16.22
N SER A 144 -5.73 4.08 -15.39
CA SER A 144 -5.61 4.04 -13.94
C SER A 144 -5.46 2.61 -13.45
N ARG A 145 -4.53 2.39 -12.52
CA ARG A 145 -4.16 1.05 -12.03
C ARG A 145 -4.25 0.99 -10.52
N LEU A 146 -4.76 -0.11 -10.00
CA LEU A 146 -4.77 -0.42 -8.56
C LEU A 146 -3.80 -1.58 -8.30
N LEU A 147 -2.86 -1.35 -7.39
CA LEU A 147 -1.95 -2.36 -6.86
C LEU A 147 -2.27 -2.56 -5.38
N VAL A 148 -2.62 -3.79 -5.02
CA VAL A 148 -2.96 -4.17 -3.64
C VAL A 148 -1.89 -5.12 -3.11
N PHE A 149 -1.31 -4.76 -1.97
CA PHE A 149 -0.49 -5.64 -1.15
C PHE A 149 -1.33 -6.08 0.04
N SER A 150 -1.45 -7.39 0.22
CA SER A 150 -2.36 -7.98 1.21
C SER A 150 -1.96 -9.43 1.44
N ARG A 151 -2.39 -9.97 2.57
CA ARG A 151 -2.48 -11.43 2.76
C ARG A 151 -3.48 -12.05 1.78
N GLU A 152 -3.46 -13.37 1.68
CA GLU A 152 -4.29 -14.13 0.72
C GLU A 152 -5.80 -13.89 0.88
N GLN A 153 -6.24 -13.61 2.11
CA GLN A 153 -7.64 -13.39 2.45
C GLN A 153 -7.90 -11.91 2.73
N LEU A 154 -9.04 -11.41 2.26
CA LEU A 154 -9.53 -10.06 2.55
C LEU A 154 -10.78 -10.15 3.44
N PRO A 155 -11.09 -9.11 4.24
CA PRO A 155 -12.24 -9.13 5.11
C PRO A 155 -13.53 -9.24 4.30
N GLY A 156 -14.34 -10.27 4.58
CA GLY A 156 -15.57 -10.56 3.84
C GLY A 156 -15.39 -11.35 2.54
N TYR A 157 -14.17 -11.72 2.16
CA TYR A 157 -13.86 -12.47 0.94
C TYR A 157 -12.91 -13.62 1.23
N THR A 158 -13.21 -14.81 0.72
CA THR A 158 -12.32 -15.99 0.89
C THR A 158 -11.07 -15.93 0.01
N GLY A 159 -10.90 -14.87 -0.79
CA GLY A 159 -9.71 -14.61 -1.58
C GLY A 159 -9.85 -13.38 -2.48
N ILE A 160 -8.71 -12.82 -2.90
CA ILE A 160 -8.62 -11.64 -3.79
C ILE A 160 -9.40 -11.80 -5.11
N PRO A 161 -9.46 -12.97 -5.78
CA PRO A 161 -10.22 -13.12 -7.03
C PRO A 161 -11.73 -12.89 -6.89
N LEU A 162 -12.29 -13.09 -5.70
CA LEU A 162 -13.71 -12.82 -5.42
C LEU A 162 -13.97 -11.33 -5.15
N PHE A 163 -12.95 -10.61 -4.69
CA PHE A 163 -12.98 -9.16 -4.48
C PHE A 163 -12.95 -8.42 -5.83
N MET A 164 -12.04 -8.79 -6.74
CA MET A 164 -11.94 -8.21 -8.10
C MET A 164 -11.69 -9.30 -9.14
N ALA A 165 -12.74 -9.63 -9.90
CA ALA A 165 -12.63 -10.59 -11.00
C ALA A 165 -11.66 -10.07 -12.08
N GLY A 166 -10.77 -10.94 -12.55
CA GLY A 166 -9.79 -10.61 -13.60
C GLY A 166 -8.55 -9.86 -13.11
N VAL A 167 -8.36 -9.70 -11.80
CA VAL A 167 -7.13 -9.14 -11.24
C VAL A 167 -5.93 -10.07 -11.47
N CYS A 168 -4.79 -9.49 -11.82
CA CYS A 168 -3.54 -10.23 -11.88
C CYS A 168 -3.02 -10.45 -10.46
N GLN A 169 -3.05 -11.70 -9.99
CA GLN A 169 -2.52 -12.07 -8.69
C GLN A 169 -1.05 -12.49 -8.83
N ILE A 170 -0.18 -11.86 -8.03
CA ILE A 170 1.22 -12.25 -7.89
C ILE A 170 1.37 -12.79 -6.48
N SER A 171 1.74 -14.06 -6.36
CA SER A 171 2.09 -14.66 -5.06
C SER A 171 3.59 -14.64 -4.89
N THR A 172 4.07 -14.16 -3.74
CA THR A 172 5.48 -14.23 -3.34
C THR A 172 5.80 -15.48 -2.52
N THR A 173 4.80 -16.32 -2.20
CA THR A 173 4.95 -17.48 -1.31
C THR A 173 6.06 -18.45 -1.72
N SER A 174 6.28 -18.64 -3.02
CA SER A 174 7.34 -19.52 -3.53
C SER A 174 8.76 -18.98 -3.33
N ASN A 175 8.90 -17.67 -3.12
CA ASN A 175 10.18 -16.98 -2.99
C ASN A 175 10.56 -16.68 -1.54
N VAL A 176 9.64 -16.89 -0.58
CA VAL A 176 9.85 -16.57 0.84
C VAL A 176 11.16 -17.17 1.38
N MET A 177 11.39 -18.47 1.18
CA MET A 177 12.60 -19.11 1.71
C MET A 177 13.90 -18.61 1.05
N PRO A 178 14.00 -18.55 -0.30
CA PRO A 178 15.13 -17.90 -0.96
C PRO A 178 15.38 -16.44 -0.55
N ASP A 179 14.31 -15.66 -0.38
CA ASP A 179 14.39 -14.24 -0.03
C ASP A 179 14.86 -14.06 1.42
N LEU A 180 14.34 -14.87 2.35
CA LEU A 180 14.80 -14.91 3.74
C LEU A 180 16.28 -15.28 3.83
N GLN A 181 16.71 -16.30 3.10
CA GLN A 181 18.11 -16.70 3.06
C GLN A 181 18.99 -15.56 2.53
N THR A 182 18.59 -14.96 1.41
CA THR A 182 19.31 -13.83 0.80
C THR A 182 19.39 -12.63 1.74
N TYR A 183 18.29 -12.33 2.45
CA TYR A 183 18.23 -11.25 3.42
C TYR A 183 19.15 -11.49 4.62
N ILE A 184 19.12 -12.70 5.19
CA ILE A 184 20.01 -13.09 6.30
C ILE A 184 21.47 -12.98 5.86
N ASP A 185 21.81 -13.52 4.69
CA ASP A 185 23.17 -13.49 4.16
C ASP A 185 23.66 -12.06 3.93
N THR A 186 22.84 -11.22 3.31
CA THR A 186 23.16 -9.82 3.04
C THR A 186 23.29 -9.03 4.34
N SER A 187 22.35 -9.21 5.28
CA SER A 187 22.34 -8.49 6.56
C SER A 187 23.54 -8.86 7.44
N VAL A 188 23.93 -10.13 7.46
CA VAL A 188 25.13 -10.59 8.19
C VAL A 188 26.39 -10.01 7.54
N THR A 189 26.45 -10.02 6.20
CA THR A 189 27.59 -9.45 5.46
C THR A 189 27.73 -7.95 5.71
N ASP A 190 26.64 -7.18 5.63
CA ASP A 190 26.62 -5.74 5.92
C ASP A 190 27.07 -5.45 7.36
N LYS A 191 26.64 -6.28 8.32
CA LYS A 191 27.08 -6.16 9.72
C LYS A 191 28.56 -6.48 9.90
N LEU A 192 29.11 -7.46 9.18
CA LEU A 192 30.55 -7.76 9.20
C LEU A 192 31.39 -6.61 8.61
N MET A 193 30.88 -5.94 7.58
CA MET A 193 31.55 -4.80 6.94
C MET A 193 31.57 -3.56 7.85
N SER A 194 30.55 -3.40 8.70
CA SER A 194 30.45 -2.27 9.64
C SER A 194 31.14 -2.53 10.98
N ARG A 195 31.22 -3.79 11.43
CA ARG A 195 31.91 -4.18 12.66
C ARG A 195 32.32 -5.66 12.64
N ARG A 196 33.39 -5.99 13.36
CA ARG A 196 33.76 -7.40 13.58
C ARG A 196 32.72 -8.08 14.49
N LEU A 197 32.02 -9.09 13.98
CA LEU A 197 31.04 -9.87 14.75
C LEU A 197 31.70 -11.05 15.46
N THR A 198 32.47 -11.85 14.71
CA THR A 198 33.22 -13.01 15.20
C THR A 198 34.31 -13.37 14.18
N ASP A 199 35.33 -14.11 14.62
CA ASP A 199 36.34 -14.73 13.76
C ASP A 199 36.02 -16.19 13.42
N ASP A 200 35.04 -16.75 14.12
CA ASP A 200 34.61 -18.12 13.92
C ASP A 200 33.57 -18.17 12.80
N LEU A 201 34.02 -18.59 11.61
CA LEU A 201 33.16 -18.75 10.44
C LEU A 201 32.12 -19.86 10.63
N ALA A 202 32.45 -20.91 11.40
CA ALA A 202 31.50 -22.00 11.66
C ALA A 202 30.36 -21.52 12.56
N LEU A 203 30.67 -20.66 13.54
CA LEU A 203 29.65 -20.01 14.36
C LEU A 203 28.76 -19.07 13.52
N LEU A 204 29.34 -18.36 12.55
CA LEU A 204 28.58 -17.48 11.66
C LEU A 204 27.57 -18.27 10.80
N ASP A 205 28.00 -19.38 10.21
CA ASP A 205 27.15 -20.26 9.40
C ASP A 205 26.05 -20.88 10.24
N GLU A 206 26.35 -21.29 11.48
CA GLU A 206 25.37 -21.81 12.41
C GLU A 206 24.31 -20.76 12.78
N VAL A 207 24.71 -19.51 13.04
CA VAL A 207 23.77 -18.42 13.31
C VAL A 207 22.84 -18.18 12.12
N LYS A 208 23.37 -18.18 10.89
CA LYS A 208 22.55 -18.02 9.68
C LYS A 208 21.53 -19.14 9.52
N ARG A 209 21.96 -20.38 9.76
CA ARG A 209 21.10 -21.58 9.70
C ARG A 209 19.98 -21.50 10.72
N VAL A 210 20.29 -21.18 11.97
CA VAL A 210 19.29 -21.04 13.05
C VAL A 210 18.30 -19.92 12.73
N LEU A 211 18.78 -18.77 12.23
CA LEU A 211 17.89 -17.68 11.81
C LEU A 211 16.94 -18.12 10.69
N LEU A 212 17.43 -18.87 9.70
CA LEU A 212 16.61 -19.37 8.59
C LEU A 212 15.57 -20.40 9.05
N GLU A 213 15.97 -21.32 9.94
CA GLU A 213 15.06 -22.33 10.52
C GLU A 213 13.95 -21.66 11.34
N GLU A 214 14.29 -20.72 12.22
CA GLU A 214 13.31 -20.01 13.06
C GLU A 214 12.38 -19.09 12.24
N SER A 215 12.85 -18.55 11.11
CA SER A 215 12.03 -17.72 10.21
C SER A 215 11.12 -18.54 9.29
N SER A 216 11.28 -19.85 9.18
CA SER A 216 10.50 -20.71 8.26
C SER A 216 9.02 -20.89 8.64
N GLY A 217 8.65 -20.54 9.87
CA GLY A 217 7.26 -20.57 10.37
C GLY A 217 6.55 -19.21 10.34
N MET A 218 7.17 -18.19 9.76
CA MET A 218 6.64 -16.82 9.64
C MET A 218 6.05 -16.58 8.25
#